data_AF-A0AAV3HGH2-F1
#
_entry.id   AF-A0AAV3HGH2-F1
#
_cell.length_a   1.000
_cell.length_b   1.000
_cell.length_c   1.000
_cell.angle_alpha   90.00
_cell.angle_beta   90.00
_cell.angle_gamma   90.00
#
_symmetry.space_group_name_H-M   'P 1'
#
loop_
_entity.id
_entity.type
_entity.pdbx_description
1 polymer ?
#
loop_
_entity_poly.entity_id
_entity_poly.type
_entity_poly.pdbx_seq_one_letter_code
_entity_poly.pdbx_strand_id
1 'polypeptide(L)'
;MPEQGEPLGLSAAVTRTSAAYGVSVTRLQPQGERLAVTLAPVEFNALMQWLTQLERRHRIRTMVFDVAAQGNPPGQVTVNRLVLSQDDVNKDASLSR
;
A
#
# COMPACT_ATOMS: atom_id res chain seq x y z
N MET A 1 -3.55 28.17 -8.25
CA MET A 1 -2.92 26.84 -8.24
C MET A 1 -2.83 26.42 -6.79
N PRO A 2 -3.47 25.33 -6.33
CA PRO A 2 -3.17 24.76 -5.04
C PRO A 2 -2.09 23.70 -5.19
N GLU A 3 -1.14 23.75 -4.28
CA GLU A 3 0.02 22.89 -4.13
C GLU A 3 -0.41 21.53 -3.59
N GLN A 4 -0.36 20.49 -4.43
CA GLN A 4 -0.50 19.11 -3.98
C GLN A 4 0.89 18.47 -4.04
N GLY A 5 1.64 18.52 -2.94
CA GLY A 5 2.77 17.60 -2.74
C GLY A 5 2.25 16.18 -2.94
N GLU A 6 2.57 15.59 -4.08
CA GLU A 6 1.74 14.62 -4.79
C GLU A 6 1.41 13.34 -3.98
N PRO A 7 0.16 13.14 -3.50
CA PRO A 7 -0.33 11.80 -3.13
C PRO A 7 -0.40 10.85 -4.34
N LEU A 8 -0.15 11.37 -5.56
CA LEU A 8 0.08 10.59 -6.76
C LEU A 8 1.32 9.70 -6.63
N GLY A 9 2.34 10.08 -5.86
CA GLY A 9 3.56 9.26 -5.70
C GLY A 9 3.27 7.92 -5.02
N LEU A 10 2.54 7.95 -3.89
CA LEU A 10 2.17 6.75 -3.14
C LEU A 10 1.19 5.87 -3.92
N SER A 11 0.14 6.47 -4.48
CA SER A 11 -0.87 5.73 -5.26
C SER A 11 -0.31 5.15 -6.57
N ALA A 12 0.59 5.87 -7.26
CA ALA A 12 1.30 5.37 -8.43
C ALA A 12 2.29 4.26 -8.06
N ALA A 13 3.04 4.39 -6.95
CA ALA A 13 3.95 3.33 -6.49
C ALA A 13 3.18 2.05 -6.17
N VAL A 14 2.06 2.16 -5.47
CA VAL A 14 1.16 1.03 -5.14
C VAL A 14 0.63 0.39 -6.41
N THR A 15 0.09 1.17 -7.35
CA THR A 15 -0.43 0.65 -8.64
C THR A 15 0.65 -0.04 -9.48
N ARG A 16 1.83 0.58 -9.57
CA ARG A 16 2.93 0.07 -10.40
C ARG A 16 3.53 -1.21 -9.82
N THR A 17 3.70 -1.25 -8.50
CA THR A 17 4.17 -2.47 -7.83
C THR A 17 3.09 -3.54 -7.84
N SER A 18 1.82 -3.22 -7.62
CA SER A 18 0.75 -4.21 -7.61
C SER A 18 0.65 -4.93 -8.95
N ALA A 19 0.73 -4.19 -10.06
CA ALA A 19 0.77 -4.77 -11.41
C ALA A 19 1.96 -5.73 -11.62
N ALA A 20 3.13 -5.42 -11.05
CA ALA A 20 4.32 -6.27 -11.18
C ALA A 20 4.23 -7.59 -10.41
N TYR A 21 3.46 -7.62 -9.31
CA TYR A 21 3.25 -8.83 -8.48
C TYR A 21 1.94 -9.55 -8.77
N GLY A 22 1.16 -9.11 -9.78
CA GLY A 22 -0.14 -9.70 -10.09
C GLY A 22 -1.23 -9.38 -9.06
N VAL A 23 -1.03 -8.35 -8.24
CA VAL A 23 -2.00 -7.86 -7.26
C VAL A 23 -2.99 -6.93 -7.97
N SER A 24 -4.25 -7.35 -8.04
CA SER A 24 -5.31 -6.55 -8.67
C SER A 24 -5.87 -5.52 -7.68
N VAL A 25 -5.53 -4.26 -7.89
CA VAL A 25 -6.06 -3.14 -7.12
C VAL A 25 -7.42 -2.75 -7.69
N THR A 26 -8.46 -2.82 -6.86
CA THR A 26 -9.83 -2.44 -7.26
C THR A 26 -10.16 -1.00 -6.90
N ARG A 27 -9.55 -0.47 -5.83
CA ARG A 27 -9.78 0.91 -5.40
C ARG A 27 -8.57 1.48 -4.66
N LEU A 28 -8.27 2.75 -4.92
CA LEU A 28 -7.30 3.55 -4.19
C LEU A 28 -8.00 4.77 -3.62
N GLN A 29 -7.96 4.92 -2.31
CA GLN A 29 -8.60 6.01 -1.57
C GLN A 29 -7.55 6.75 -0.75
N PRO A 30 -7.01 7.87 -1.28
CA PRO A 30 -6.11 8.72 -0.51
C PRO A 30 -6.88 9.41 0.64
N GLN A 31 -6.32 9.38 1.84
CA GLN A 31 -6.85 9.94 3.08
C GLN A 31 -5.79 10.85 3.73
N GLY A 32 -5.39 11.91 3.02
CA GLY A 32 -4.28 12.77 3.43
C GLY A 32 -2.93 12.07 3.25
N GLU A 33 -2.20 11.82 4.34
CA GLU A 33 -0.90 11.12 4.35
C GLU A 33 -1.02 9.59 4.26
N ARG A 34 -2.25 9.07 4.29
CA ARG A 34 -2.53 7.63 4.21
C ARG A 34 -3.21 7.28 2.90
N LEU A 35 -3.06 6.04 2.46
CA LEU A 35 -3.73 5.49 1.29
C LEU A 35 -4.43 4.20 1.66
N ALA A 36 -5.77 4.21 1.64
CA ALA A 36 -6.55 3.00 1.73
C ALA A 36 -6.60 2.33 0.35
N VAL A 37 -6.26 1.05 0.32
CA VAL A 37 -6.19 0.23 -0.88
C VAL A 37 -7.18 -0.92 -0.73
N THR A 38 -8.06 -1.07 -1.72
CA THR A 38 -8.92 -2.24 -1.86
C THR A 38 -8.33 -3.11 -2.97
N LEU A 39 -8.17 -4.39 -2.67
CA LEU A 39 -7.60 -5.38 -3.57
C LEU A 39 -8.65 -6.44 -3.87
N ALA A 40 -8.57 -7.02 -5.07
CA ALA A 40 -9.27 -8.25 -5.37
C ALA A 40 -8.63 -9.42 -4.62
N PRO A 41 -9.31 -10.59 -4.52
CA PRO A 41 -8.71 -11.80 -3.99
C PRO A 41 -7.38 -12.10 -4.69
N VAL A 42 -6.35 -12.37 -3.89
CA VAL A 42 -4.98 -12.57 -4.36
C VAL A 42 -4.32 -13.69 -3.60
N GLU A 43 -3.34 -14.34 -4.21
CA GLU A 43 -2.50 -15.34 -3.53
C GLU A 43 -1.74 -14.71 -2.35
N PHE A 44 -1.78 -15.37 -1.20
CA PHE A 44 -1.12 -14.89 0.01
C PHE A 44 0.38 -14.63 -0.20
N ASN A 45 1.04 -15.51 -0.93
CA ASN A 45 2.46 -15.37 -1.25
C ASN A 45 2.74 -14.10 -2.08
N ALA A 46 1.93 -13.82 -3.11
CA ALA A 46 2.08 -12.63 -3.94
C ALA A 46 1.85 -11.35 -3.13
N LEU A 47 0.85 -11.35 -2.23
CA LEU A 47 0.56 -10.24 -1.33
C LEU A 47 1.73 -9.95 -0.38
N MET A 48 2.31 -10.97 0.26
CA MET A 48 3.45 -10.80 1.17
C MET A 48 4.70 -10.29 0.45
N GLN A 49 4.98 -10.79 -0.75
CA GLN A 49 6.09 -10.31 -1.59
C GLN A 49 5.90 -8.84 -1.97
N TRP A 50 4.69 -8.47 -2.34
CA TRP A 50 4.34 -7.10 -2.70
C TRP A 50 4.47 -6.13 -1.52
N LEU A 51 3.95 -6.48 -0.34
CA LEU A 51 4.10 -5.68 0.89
C LEU A 51 5.57 -5.49 1.27
N THR A 52 6.36 -6.57 1.19
CA THR A 52 7.81 -6.50 1.46
C THR A 52 8.52 -5.54 0.50
N GLN A 53 8.13 -5.52 -0.77
CA GLN A 53 8.69 -4.60 -1.75
C GLN A 53 8.31 -3.14 -1.47
N LEU A 54 7.06 -2.88 -1.08
CA LEU A 54 6.60 -1.54 -0.70
C LEU A 54 7.41 -0.97 0.47
N GLU A 55 7.63 -1.77 1.51
CA GLU A 55 8.44 -1.37 2.66
C GLU A 55 9.91 -1.13 2.29
N ARG A 56 10.53 -2.05 1.53
CA ARG A 56 11.96 -1.98 1.17
C ARG A 56 12.29 -0.90 0.15
N ARG A 57 11.45 -0.74 -0.88
CA ARG A 57 11.75 0.10 -2.04
C ARG A 57 11.25 1.53 -1.88
N HIS A 58 10.11 1.70 -1.20
CA HIS A 58 9.38 2.96 -1.16
C HIS A 58 9.22 3.53 0.25
N ARG A 59 9.76 2.87 1.29
CA ARG A 59 9.59 3.26 2.71
C ARG A 59 8.11 3.42 3.10
N ILE A 60 7.24 2.66 2.43
CA ILE A 60 5.80 2.68 2.70
C ILE A 60 5.55 1.69 3.82
N ARG A 61 5.01 2.14 4.95
CA ARG A 61 4.57 1.25 6.04
C ARG A 61 3.11 0.87 5.87
N THR A 62 2.81 -0.37 6.28
CA THR A 62 1.44 -0.84 6.41
C THR A 62 0.89 -0.43 7.77
N MET A 63 -0.14 0.42 7.78
CA MET A 63 -0.82 0.86 9.00
C MET A 63 -1.92 -0.10 9.44
N VAL A 64 -2.73 -0.54 8.47
CA VAL A 64 -3.83 -1.48 8.70
C VAL A 64 -3.72 -2.57 7.66
N PHE A 65 -3.73 -3.82 8.13
CA PHE A 65 -3.72 -4.99 7.27
C PHE A 65 -4.72 -6.00 7.80
N ASP A 66 -5.89 -6.02 7.16
CA ASP A 66 -6.93 -6.99 7.42
C ASP A 66 -7.09 -7.90 6.20
N VAL A 67 -6.80 -9.18 6.41
CA VAL A 67 -6.92 -10.23 5.41
C VAL A 67 -7.67 -11.42 5.98
N ALA A 68 -8.51 -12.01 5.14
CA ALA A 68 -9.24 -13.22 5.43
C ALA A 68 -8.76 -14.34 4.50
N ALA A 69 -8.49 -15.51 5.05
CA ALA A 69 -8.21 -16.70 4.26
C ALA A 69 -9.46 -17.11 3.48
N GLN A 70 -9.30 -17.38 2.19
CA GLN A 70 -10.37 -17.94 1.37
C GLN A 70 -10.30 -19.46 1.46
N GLY A 71 -11.40 -20.11 1.88
CA GLY A 71 -11.44 -21.55 2.08
C GLY A 71 -11.35 -22.36 0.78
N ASN A 72 -11.65 -21.76 -0.37
CA ASN A 72 -11.55 -22.41 -1.68
C ASN A 72 -11.38 -21.37 -2.80
N PRO A 73 -10.32 -21.45 -3.63
CA PRO A 73 -9.20 -22.39 -3.52
C PRO A 73 -8.25 -22.02 -2.36
N PRO A 74 -7.60 -23.02 -1.74
CA PRO A 74 -6.62 -22.78 -0.69
C PRO A 74 -5.41 -21.99 -1.25
N GLY A 75 -4.90 -21.04 -0.46
CA GLY A 75 -3.80 -20.16 -0.86
C GLY A 75 -4.22 -18.74 -1.24
N GLN A 76 -5.51 -18.55 -1.57
CA GLN A 76 -6.08 -17.22 -1.78
C GLN A 76 -6.45 -16.55 -0.46
N VAL A 77 -6.21 -15.25 -0.41
CA VAL A 77 -6.65 -14.37 0.65
C VAL A 77 -7.44 -13.20 0.08
N THR A 78 -8.49 -12.83 0.78
CA THR A 78 -9.26 -11.62 0.50
C THR A 78 -8.77 -10.52 1.43
N VAL A 79 -8.45 -9.37 0.87
CA VAL A 79 -8.02 -8.20 1.65
C VAL A 79 -9.24 -7.35 1.94
N ASN A 80 -9.76 -7.40 3.17
CA ASN A 80 -10.90 -6.56 3.55
C ASN A 80 -10.49 -5.10 3.67
N ARG A 81 -9.29 -4.85 4.23
CA ARG A 81 -8.78 -3.49 4.41
C ARG A 81 -7.26 -3.47 4.42
N LEU A 82 -6.69 -2.72 3.49
CA LEU A 82 -5.28 -2.36 3.51
C LEU A 82 -5.15 -0.84 3.59
N VAL A 83 -4.40 -0.35 4.56
CA VAL A 83 -4.06 1.08 4.67
C VAL A 83 -2.55 1.21 4.73
N LEU A 84 -2.02 1.95 3.79
CA LEU A 84 -0.60 2.24 3.63
C LEU A 84 -0.33 3.69 4.01
N SER A 85 0.89 3.99 4.45
CA SER A 85 1.34 5.35 4.72
C SER A 85 2.79 5.47 4.33
N GLN A 86 3.14 6.57 3.66
CA GLN A 86 4.53 6.86 3.36
C GLN A 86 5.16 7.42 4.64
N ASP A 87 6.23 6.78 5.12
CA ASP A 87 6.99 7.30 6.25
C ASP A 87 7.77 8.53 5.76
N ASP A 88 7.21 9.73 5.96
CA ASP A 88 7.96 10.97 5.79
C ASP A 88 8.87 11.16 7.01
N VAL A 89 10.00 10.44 7.03
CA VAL A 89 11.07 10.70 8.01
C VAL A 89 11.85 11.97 7.64
N ASN A 90 11.17 13.06 7.27
CA ASN A 90 11.83 14.34 6.96
C ASN A 90 11.31 15.52 7.78
N LYS A 91 10.34 15.34 8.66
CA LYS A 91 9.82 16.47 9.46
C LYS A 91 10.59 16.76 10.77
N ASP A 92 11.60 15.95 11.14
CA ASP A 92 12.37 16.15 12.38
C ASP A 92 13.75 16.83 12.16
N ALA A 93 14.26 16.90 10.94
CA ALA A 93 15.58 17.49 10.68
C ALA A 93 15.60 19.04 10.58
N SER A 94 14.46 19.73 10.76
CA SER A 94 14.37 21.20 10.65
C SER A 94 14.31 21.95 11.99
N LEU A 95 14.47 21.26 13.14
CA LEU A 95 14.40 21.91 14.48
C LEU A 95 15.74 22.03 15.22
N SER A 96 16.87 21.64 14.61
CA SER A 96 18.19 21.91 15.19
C SER A 96 18.88 23.03 14.42
N ARG A 97 18.50 24.26 14.77
CA ARG A 97 19.20 25.49 14.41
C ARG A 97 20.38 25.73 15.34
#